data_AF-A0A928F097-F1
#
_entry.id   AF-A0A928F097-F1
#
_cell.length_a   1.000
_cell.length_b   1.000
_cell.length_c   1.000
_cell.angle_alpha   90.00
_cell.angle_beta   90.00
_cell.angle_gamma   90.00
#
_symmetry.space_group_name_H-M   'P 1'
#
loop_
_entity.id
_entity.type
_entity.pdbx_description
1 polymer ?
#
loop_
_entity_poly.entity_id
_entity_poly.type
_entity_poly.pdbx_seq_one_letter_code
_entity_poly.pdbx_strand_id
1 'polypeptide(L)'
;YLEAQDPDKDINFYINSPGGSVSAGFAIFDTMNFIKCDVSTICLGMAASMGAFLLAAGTKGKRFALPNSEIMIHQPLGGTRGQASDIKIHADHILRTRAKLNQILAERTGRTLAEIERDTERDNFLTAEAALEYGLIDKVIEKRP
;
A
#
# COMPACT_ATOMS: atom_id res chain seq x y z
N TYR A 1 14.57 -13.70 7.51
CA TYR A 1 14.65 -14.33 8.84
C TYR A 1 13.46 -15.25 9.09
N LEU A 2 12.22 -14.74 9.15
CA LEU A 2 11.03 -15.55 9.46
C LEU A 2 10.83 -16.75 8.51
N GLU A 3 10.97 -16.53 7.19
CA GLU A 3 10.91 -17.62 6.20
C GLU A 3 11.96 -18.72 6.45
N ALA A 4 13.17 -18.35 6.87
CA ALA A 4 14.22 -19.33 7.16
C ALA A 4 13.95 -20.14 8.44
N GLN A 5 13.09 -19.64 9.33
CA GLN A 5 12.67 -20.36 10.54
C GLN A 5 11.55 -21.35 10.21
N ASP A 6 10.56 -20.91 9.44
CA ASP A 6 9.44 -21.74 9.01
C ASP A 6 8.84 -21.18 7.70
N PRO A 7 9.18 -21.75 6.53
CA PRO A 7 8.78 -21.23 5.24
C PRO A 7 7.31 -21.50 4.90
N ASP A 8 6.61 -22.34 5.67
CA ASP A 8 5.19 -22.67 5.46
C ASP A 8 4.25 -21.86 6.38
N LYS A 9 4.81 -21.10 7.33
CA LYS A 9 4.05 -20.31 8.28
C LYS A 9 3.81 -18.88 7.80
N ASP A 10 2.57 -18.42 7.96
CA ASP A 10 2.18 -17.03 7.72
C ASP A 10 3.01 -16.03 8.54
N ILE A 11 3.38 -14.92 7.90
CA ILE A 11 4.01 -13.76 8.52
C ILE A 11 2.94 -12.71 8.82
N ASN A 12 2.91 -12.20 10.05
CA ASN A 12 2.03 -11.09 10.44
C ASN A 12 2.80 -9.77 10.36
N PHE A 13 2.37 -8.89 9.47
CA PHE A 13 2.92 -7.55 9.29
C PHE A 13 1.93 -6.50 9.82
N TYR A 14 2.25 -5.97 11.00
CA TYR A 14 1.47 -4.90 11.63
C TYR A 14 1.93 -3.53 11.12
N ILE A 15 0.98 -2.70 10.69
CA ILE A 15 1.24 -1.42 10.03
C ILE A 15 0.56 -0.31 10.83
N ASN A 16 1.37 0.62 11.33
CA ASN A 16 0.97 1.93 11.80
C ASN A 16 1.95 2.94 11.20
N SER A 17 1.63 3.49 10.03
CA SER A 17 2.57 4.27 9.23
C SER A 17 1.88 5.41 8.49
N PRO A 18 2.45 6.64 8.54
CA PRO A 18 2.02 7.76 7.72
C PRO A 18 2.51 7.67 6.27
N GLY A 19 3.23 6.60 5.90
CA GLY A 19 3.88 6.45 4.61
C GLY A 19 5.37 6.75 4.67
N GLY A 20 5.96 7.12 3.53
CA GLY A 20 7.39 7.40 3.43
C GLY A 20 7.93 7.26 2.01
N SER A 21 9.22 6.91 1.91
CA SER A 21 9.90 6.73 0.62
C SER A 21 9.28 5.63 -0.22
N VAL A 22 8.91 5.95 -1.46
CA VAL A 22 8.33 4.99 -2.42
C VAL A 22 9.31 3.86 -2.74
N SER A 23 10.60 4.17 -2.91
CA SER A 23 11.61 3.15 -3.20
C SER A 23 11.80 2.16 -2.05
N ALA A 24 11.78 2.66 -0.80
CA ALA A 24 11.83 1.81 0.38
C ALA A 24 10.57 0.94 0.50
N GLY A 25 9.40 1.51 0.21
CA GLY A 25 8.15 0.75 0.17
C GLY A 25 8.14 -0.32 -0.92
N PHE A 26 8.69 -0.05 -2.11
CA PHE A 26 8.85 -1.09 -3.14
C PHE A 26 9.79 -2.21 -2.71
N ALA A 27 10.88 -1.92 -2.00
CA ALA A 27 11.75 -2.97 -1.47
C ALA A 27 11.00 -3.91 -0.50
N ILE A 28 10.13 -3.35 0.35
CA ILE A 28 9.26 -4.15 1.24
C ILE A 28 8.25 -4.95 0.42
N PHE A 29 7.56 -4.31 -0.52
CA PHE A 29 6.58 -4.96 -1.39
C PHE A 29 7.19 -6.12 -2.18
N ASP A 30 8.34 -5.92 -2.81
CA ASP A 30 9.04 -6.97 -3.57
C ASP A 30 9.45 -8.10 -2.63
N THR A 31 9.92 -7.80 -1.42
CA THR A 31 10.24 -8.82 -0.41
C THR A 31 9.01 -9.63 -0.01
N MET A 32 7.85 -8.99 0.19
CA MET A 32 6.59 -9.68 0.51
C MET A 32 6.16 -10.66 -0.58
N ASN A 33 6.44 -10.37 -1.86
CA ASN A 33 6.09 -11.25 -2.98
C ASN A 33 7.22 -12.25 -3.35
N PHE A 34 8.46 -11.99 -2.91
CA PHE A 34 9.62 -12.82 -3.20
C PHE A 34 9.69 -14.05 -2.28
N ILE A 35 9.29 -13.89 -1.02
CA ILE A 35 9.30 -14.97 -0.03
C ILE A 35 8.15 -15.94 -0.27
N LYS A 36 8.32 -17.20 0.15
CA LYS A 36 7.32 -18.26 0.06
C LYS A 36 6.14 -18.05 1.03
N CYS A 37 6.41 -17.48 2.20
CA CYS A 37 5.40 -17.29 3.24
C CYS A 37 4.29 -16.35 2.77
N ASP A 38 3.04 -16.68 3.10
CA ASP A 38 1.96 -15.71 3.02
C ASP A 38 2.19 -14.55 4.01
N VAL A 39 1.91 -13.32 3.57
CA VAL A 39 2.05 -12.13 4.41
C VAL A 39 0.67 -11.57 4.74
N SER A 40 0.27 -11.75 5.99
CA SER A 40 -0.93 -11.17 6.58
C SER A 40 -0.64 -9.73 7.01
N THR A 41 -1.37 -8.76 6.46
CA THR A 41 -1.19 -7.33 6.78
C THR A 41 -2.29 -6.84 7.72
N ILE A 42 -1.92 -6.08 8.74
CA ILE A 42 -2.86 -5.64 9.79
C ILE A 42 -2.63 -4.16 10.09
N CYS A 43 -3.58 -3.32 9.70
CA CYS A 43 -3.57 -1.91 10.07
C CYS A 43 -3.95 -1.72 11.54
N LEU A 44 -3.11 -0.99 12.27
CA LEU A 44 -3.30 -0.54 13.64
C LEU A 44 -3.18 0.99 13.65
N GLY A 45 -4.26 1.72 13.91
CA GLY A 45 -4.21 3.18 13.89
C GLY A 45 -4.25 3.73 12.46
N MET A 46 -3.13 3.89 11.78
CA MET A 46 -3.12 4.46 10.43
C MET A 46 -2.26 3.68 9.44
N ALA A 47 -2.75 3.55 8.20
CA ALA A 47 -1.96 3.15 7.05
C ALA A 47 -2.17 4.19 5.93
N ALA A 48 -1.25 5.13 5.79
CA ALA A 48 -1.34 6.20 4.80
C ALA A 48 -0.25 6.07 3.73
N SER A 49 -0.54 6.52 2.50
CA SER A 49 0.39 6.55 1.38
C SER A 49 1.03 5.16 1.15
N MET A 50 2.36 5.03 1.20
CA MET A 50 3.03 3.73 1.10
C MET A 50 2.63 2.72 2.20
N GLY A 51 2.14 3.18 3.35
CA GLY A 51 1.54 2.31 4.37
C GLY A 51 0.25 1.64 3.87
N ALA A 52 -0.65 2.41 3.24
CA ALA A 52 -1.87 1.89 2.62
C ALA A 52 -1.56 0.93 1.46
N PHE A 53 -0.55 1.28 0.65
CA PHE A 53 -0.08 0.43 -0.43
C PHE A 53 0.39 -0.94 0.07
N LEU A 54 1.24 -0.96 1.11
CA LEU A 54 1.73 -2.20 1.70
C LEU A 54 0.63 -2.99 2.40
N LEU A 55 -0.33 -2.31 3.04
CA LEU A 55 -1.52 -2.94 3.60
C LEU A 55 -2.30 -3.70 2.51
N ALA A 56 -2.57 -3.05 1.38
CA ALA A 56 -3.29 -3.66 0.26
C ALA A 56 -2.52 -4.79 -0.44
N ALA A 57 -1.19 -4.79 -0.30
CA ALA A 57 -0.29 -5.78 -0.90
C ALA A 57 -0.18 -7.11 -0.15
N GLY A 58 -0.76 -7.22 1.05
CA GLY A 58 -0.81 -8.51 1.77
C GLY A 58 -1.51 -9.61 0.96
N THR A 59 -1.31 -10.86 1.36
CA THR A 59 -1.98 -12.01 0.73
C THR A 59 -3.49 -11.80 0.74
N LYS A 60 -4.15 -12.00 -0.41
CA LYS A 60 -5.61 -11.83 -0.55
C LYS A 60 -6.36 -12.74 0.44
N GLY A 61 -7.32 -12.18 1.15
CA GLY A 61 -8.04 -12.84 2.24
C GLY A 61 -7.36 -12.71 3.61
N LYS A 62 -6.15 -12.15 3.67
CA LYS A 62 -5.34 -11.97 4.89
C LYS A 62 -4.95 -10.50 5.13
N ARG A 63 -5.73 -9.54 4.62
CA ARG A 63 -5.53 -8.10 4.83
C ARG A 63 -6.55 -7.56 5.81
N PHE A 64 -6.12 -6.93 6.89
CA PHE A 64 -6.97 -6.60 8.03
C PHE A 64 -6.78 -5.18 8.51
N ALA A 65 -7.81 -4.63 9.17
CA ALA A 65 -7.70 -3.41 9.95
C ALA A 65 -8.48 -3.54 11.27
N LEU A 66 -8.07 -2.78 12.28
CA LEU A 66 -8.90 -2.58 13.49
C LEU A 66 -10.00 -1.53 13.23
N PRO A 67 -11.08 -1.49 14.03
CA PRO A 67 -12.25 -0.64 13.76
C PRO A 67 -11.93 0.85 13.65
N ASN A 68 -11.02 1.35 14.49
CA ASN A 68 -10.64 2.78 14.49
C ASN A 68 -9.49 3.09 13.54
N SER A 69 -9.18 2.20 12.59
CA SER A 69 -8.09 2.43 11.66
C SER A 69 -8.49 3.39 10.55
N GLU A 70 -7.54 4.24 10.16
CA GLU A 70 -7.68 5.13 9.02
C GLU A 70 -6.71 4.71 7.91
N ILE A 71 -7.23 4.60 6.69
CA ILE A 71 -6.46 4.27 5.51
C ILE A 71 -6.48 5.48 4.59
N MET A 72 -5.31 5.93 4.13
CA MET A 72 -5.23 7.06 3.19
C MET A 72 -4.41 6.70 1.96
N ILE A 73 -4.98 6.94 0.78
CA ILE A 73 -4.29 6.77 -0.51
C ILE A 73 -4.15 8.12 -1.21
N HIS A 74 -3.01 8.31 -1.87
CA HIS A 74 -2.72 9.49 -2.69
C HIS A 74 -1.62 9.21 -3.71
N GLN A 75 -1.40 10.14 -4.63
CA GLN A 75 -0.30 10.10 -5.58
C GLN A 75 1.04 10.33 -4.88
N PRO A 76 2.17 9.80 -5.43
CA PRO A 76 3.47 10.04 -4.86
C PRO A 76 3.83 11.54 -4.90
N LEU A 77 4.41 12.04 -3.83
CA LEU A 77 4.91 13.40 -3.72
C LEU A 77 6.39 13.48 -4.14
N GLY A 78 6.76 14.58 -4.79
CA GLY A 78 8.14 14.84 -5.17
C GLY A 78 8.33 16.30 -5.60
N GLY A 79 9.58 16.73 -5.66
CA GLY A 79 9.96 18.06 -6.11
C GLY A 79 11.35 18.06 -6.71
N THR A 80 11.57 18.89 -7.72
CA THR A 80 12.85 19.03 -8.40
C THR A 80 13.10 20.49 -8.77
N ARG A 81 14.38 20.88 -8.88
CA ARG A 81 14.85 22.20 -9.33
C ARG A 81 16.14 21.97 -10.10
N GLY A 82 16.41 22.78 -11.12
CA GLY A 82 17.62 22.64 -11.93
C GLY A 82 17.42 23.09 -13.36
N GLN A 83 18.25 22.57 -14.28
CA GLN A 83 18.08 22.84 -15.69
C GLN A 83 16.78 22.24 -16.21
N ALA A 84 16.26 22.77 -17.32
CA ALA A 84 15.02 22.27 -17.92
C ALA A 84 15.07 20.75 -18.18
N SER A 85 16.23 20.22 -18.61
CA SER A 85 16.44 18.78 -18.79
C SER A 85 16.33 17.98 -17.50
N ASP A 86 16.91 18.46 -16.40
CA ASP A 86 16.85 17.79 -15.09
C ASP A 86 15.42 17.78 -14.56
N ILE A 87 14.72 18.91 -14.65
CA ILE A 87 13.31 19.03 -14.26
C ILE A 87 12.47 18.02 -15.03
N LYS A 88 12.66 17.92 -16.35
CA LYS A 88 11.95 16.96 -17.20
C LYS A 88 12.22 15.51 -16.78
N ILE A 89 13.48 15.14 -16.58
CA ILE A 89 13.88 13.77 -16.16
C ILE A 89 13.17 13.37 -14.86
N HIS A 90 13.17 14.26 -13.87
CA HIS A 90 12.54 14.00 -12.58
C HIS A 90 11.01 13.98 -12.66
N ALA A 91 10.40 14.86 -13.44
CA ALA A 91 8.95 14.85 -13.67
C ALA A 91 8.51 13.52 -14.34
N ASP A 92 9.20 13.10 -15.40
CA ASP A 92 8.94 11.84 -16.10
C ASP A 92 9.13 10.62 -15.19
N HIS A 93 10.08 10.68 -14.25
CA HIS A 93 10.27 9.63 -13.25
C HIS A 93 9.09 9.56 -12.24
N ILE A 94 8.61 10.71 -11.74
CA ILE A 94 7.46 10.77 -10.83
C ILE A 94 6.20 10.25 -11.52
N LEU A 95 5.95 10.66 -12.76
CA LEU A 95 4.79 10.19 -13.53
C LEU A 95 4.80 8.68 -13.75
N ARG A 96 5.96 8.11 -14.13
CA ARG A 96 6.12 6.65 -14.25
C ARG A 96 5.91 5.93 -12.91
N THR A 97 6.41 6.50 -11.82
CA THR A 97 6.24 5.93 -10.48
C THR A 97 4.77 5.93 -10.07
N ARG A 98 4.07 7.05 -10.29
CA ARG A 98 2.62 7.17 -10.05
C ARG A 98 1.83 6.12 -10.84
N ALA A 99 2.09 5.99 -12.13
CA ALA A 99 1.43 5.01 -12.98
C ALA A 99 1.64 3.57 -12.46
N LYS A 100 2.86 3.22 -12.06
CA LYS A 100 3.18 1.91 -11.49
C LYS A 100 2.43 1.64 -10.18
N LEU A 101 2.39 2.61 -9.26
CA LEU A 101 1.66 2.48 -7.99
C LEU A 101 0.16 2.29 -8.24
N ASN A 102 -0.43 3.07 -9.13
CA ASN A 102 -1.85 3.01 -9.43
C ASN A 102 -2.25 1.69 -10.10
N GLN A 103 -1.41 1.18 -11.01
CA GLN A 103 -1.62 -0.12 -11.63
C GLN A 103 -1.64 -1.25 -10.58
N ILE A 104 -0.67 -1.27 -9.67
CA ILE A 104 -0.61 -2.29 -8.62
C ILE A 104 -1.79 -2.16 -7.65
N LEU A 105 -2.17 -0.94 -7.25
CA LEU A 105 -3.33 -0.73 -6.40
C LEU A 105 -4.63 -1.18 -7.07
N ALA A 106 -4.79 -0.93 -8.37
CA ALA A 106 -5.95 -1.42 -9.13
C ALA A 106 -6.03 -2.96 -9.08
N GLU A 107 -4.91 -3.64 -9.33
CA GLU A 107 -4.82 -5.10 -9.25
C GLU A 107 -5.13 -5.64 -7.85
N ARG A 108 -4.61 -5.01 -6.79
CA ARG A 108 -4.79 -5.50 -5.41
C ARG A 108 -6.19 -5.21 -4.85
N THR A 109 -6.83 -4.12 -5.27
CA THR A 109 -8.17 -3.73 -4.83
C THR A 109 -9.28 -4.36 -5.67
N GLY A 110 -9.01 -4.66 -6.94
CA GLY A 110 -10.03 -5.06 -7.91
C GLY A 110 -10.78 -3.88 -8.54
N ARG A 111 -10.33 -2.65 -8.28
CA ARG A 111 -10.85 -1.43 -8.90
C ARG A 111 -10.25 -1.24 -10.29
N THR A 112 -10.92 -0.45 -11.13
CA THR A 112 -10.34 -0.05 -12.42
C THR A 112 -9.20 0.94 -12.21
N LEU A 113 -8.24 0.97 -13.14
CA LEU A 113 -7.13 1.94 -13.09
C LEU A 113 -7.65 3.39 -13.04
N ALA A 114 -8.71 3.70 -13.80
CA ALA A 114 -9.32 5.03 -13.82
C ALA A 114 -9.92 5.44 -12.48
N GLU A 115 -10.53 4.51 -11.74
CA GLU A 115 -11.01 4.78 -10.37
C GLU A 115 -9.83 5.09 -9.44
N ILE A 116 -8.78 4.27 -9.47
CA ILE A 116 -7.58 4.49 -8.64
C ILE A 116 -6.92 5.82 -8.97
N GLU A 117 -6.76 6.16 -10.25
CA GLU A 117 -6.16 7.43 -10.68
C GLU A 117 -6.92 8.65 -10.19
N ARG A 118 -8.26 8.60 -10.25
CA ARG A 118 -9.14 9.66 -9.72
C ARG A 118 -9.03 9.74 -8.20
N ASP A 119 -9.11 8.60 -7.52
CA ASP A 119 -9.24 8.53 -6.07
C ASP A 119 -7.89 8.74 -5.35
N THR A 120 -6.76 8.64 -6.06
CA THR A 120 -5.41 8.98 -5.56
C THR A 120 -4.94 10.38 -5.97
N GLU A 121 -5.69 11.11 -6.80
CA GLU A 121 -5.26 12.44 -7.27
C GLU A 121 -5.07 13.43 -6.10
N ARG A 122 -5.83 13.27 -5.03
CA ARG A 122 -5.68 14.01 -3.76
C ARG A 122 -5.68 13.02 -2.60
N ASP A 123 -5.38 13.53 -1.42
CA ASP A 123 -5.48 12.73 -0.20
C ASP A 123 -6.92 12.24 -0.04
N ASN A 124 -7.08 10.92 -0.01
CA ASN A 124 -8.37 10.26 0.14
C ASN A 124 -8.33 9.38 1.39
N PHE A 125 -9.01 9.84 2.44
CA PHE A 125 -9.08 9.20 3.75
C PHE A 125 -10.31 8.29 3.83
N LEU A 126 -10.10 7.06 4.28
CA LEU A 126 -11.08 5.99 4.35
C LEU A 126 -11.10 5.42 5.78
N THR A 127 -12.31 5.20 6.31
CA THR A 127 -12.48 4.40 7.52
C THR A 127 -12.12 2.93 7.25
N ALA A 128 -11.99 2.11 8.29
CA ALA A 128 -11.76 0.68 8.13
C ALA A 128 -12.85 0.01 7.27
N GLU A 129 -14.12 0.37 7.45
CA GLU A 129 -15.25 -0.13 6.67
C GLU A 129 -15.18 0.34 5.21
N ALA A 130 -14.90 1.63 4.99
CA ALA A 130 -14.76 2.16 3.64
C ALA A 130 -13.57 1.51 2.91
N ALA A 131 -12.45 1.26 3.61
CA ALA A 131 -11.29 0.56 3.05
C ALA A 131 -11.59 -0.91 2.70
N LEU A 132 -12.47 -1.56 3.47
CA LEU A 132 -12.98 -2.91 3.17
C LEU A 132 -13.82 -2.89 1.89
N GLU A 133 -14.80 -1.99 1.80
CA GLU A 133 -15.62 -1.82 0.60
C GLU A 133 -14.80 -1.38 -0.64
N TYR A 134 -13.72 -0.63 -0.41
CA TYR A 134 -12.80 -0.22 -1.46
C TYR A 134 -11.96 -1.39 -1.99
N GLY A 135 -11.74 -2.42 -1.16
CA GLY A 135 -10.90 -3.58 -1.48
C GLY A 135 -9.45 -3.45 -1.02
N LEU A 136 -9.10 -2.43 -0.22
CA LEU A 136 -7.76 -2.23 0.36
C LEU A 136 -7.47 -3.24 1.48
N ILE A 137 -8.50 -3.70 2.17
CA ILE A 137 -8.44 -4.78 3.15
C ILE A 137 -9.51 -5.83 2.85
N ASP A 138 -9.44 -6.98 3.52
CA ASP A 138 -10.39 -8.09 3.39
C ASP A 138 -11.33 -8.20 4.59
N LYS A 139 -10.94 -7.69 5.77
CA LYS A 139 -11.81 -7.72 6.96
C LYS A 139 -11.42 -6.69 8.03
N VAL A 140 -12.42 -6.11 8.69
CA VAL A 140 -12.26 -5.37 9.95
C VAL A 140 -12.34 -6.35 11.12
N ILE A 141 -11.32 -6.37 11.99
CA ILE A 141 -11.22 -7.34 13.11
C ILE A 141 -11.32 -6.63 14.47
N GLU A 142 -12.25 -7.06 15.33
CA GLU A 142 -12.46 -6.47 16.67
C GLU A 142 -11.76 -7.25 17.79
N LYS A 143 -11.90 -8.57 17.77
CA LYS A 143 -11.30 -9.49 18.75
C LYS A 143 -10.76 -10.70 18.03
N ARG A 144 -9.61 -11.20 18.49
CA ARG A 144 -9.13 -12.52 18.10
C ARG A 144 -9.90 -13.58 18.90
N PRO A 145 -10.27 -14.71 18.29
CA PRO A 145 -10.78 -15.86 19.03
C PRO A 145 -9.75 -16.38 20.03
#